data_AF-A0A933I931-F1
#
_entry.id   AF-A0A933I931-F1
#
_cell.length_a   1.000
_cell.length_b   1.000
_cell.length_c   1.000
_cell.angle_alpha   90.00
_cell.angle_beta   90.00
_cell.angle_gamma   90.00
#
_symmetry.space_group_name_H-M   'P 1'
#
loop_
_entity.id
_entity.type
_entity.pdbx_description
1 polymer ?
#
loop_
_entity_poly.entity_id
_entity_poly.type
_entity_poly.pdbx_seq_one_letter_code
_entity_poly.pdbx_strand_id
1 'polypeptide(L)'
;MSEYPGRPKMILTWPNPRWFLILRALEFLKLKMPEGRLYPNYLEPVSAAAQNSGFSIVSQGYRLLLPSKVFGLGDLINRLHQKGFLYRWGLIQYLVLDKK
;
A
#
# COMPACT_ATOMS: atom_id res chain seq x y z
N MET A 1 -27.89 -5.81 -18.19
CA MET A 1 -26.51 -6.18 -18.56
C MET A 1 -25.68 -4.91 -18.48
N SER A 2 -24.81 -4.80 -17.48
CA SER A 2 -24.04 -3.56 -17.24
C SER A 2 -22.79 -3.55 -18.11
N GLU A 3 -22.79 -2.68 -19.11
CA GLU A 3 -21.65 -2.35 -19.97
C GLU A 3 -20.62 -1.54 -19.17
N TYR A 4 -19.59 -2.20 -18.63
CA TYR A 4 -18.35 -1.52 -18.26
C TYR A 4 -17.34 -1.78 -19.39
N PRO A 5 -16.91 -0.77 -20.16
CA PRO A 5 -16.05 -0.93 -21.34
C PRO A 5 -14.59 -1.31 -21.00
N GLY A 6 -14.31 -1.78 -19.79
CA GLY A 6 -12.99 -2.19 -19.33
C GLY A 6 -13.04 -3.49 -18.54
N ARG A 7 -11.98 -4.31 -18.67
CA ARG A 7 -11.82 -5.51 -17.84
C ARG A 7 -11.84 -5.11 -16.35
N PRO A 8 -12.58 -5.84 -15.49
CA PRO A 8 -12.67 -5.50 -14.07
C PRO A 8 -11.30 -5.65 -13.41
N LYS A 9 -10.86 -4.58 -12.72
CA LYS A 9 -9.60 -4.57 -11.98
C LYS A 9 -9.85 -4.80 -10.49
N MET A 10 -9.04 -5.65 -9.87
CA MET A 10 -9.02 -5.83 -8.42
C MET A 10 -7.89 -4.99 -7.83
N ILE A 11 -8.19 -4.20 -6.79
CA ILE A 11 -7.21 -3.39 -6.08
C ILE A 11 -7.10 -3.93 -4.66
N LEU A 12 -5.89 -4.36 -4.29
CA LEU A 12 -5.55 -4.77 -2.94
C LEU A 12 -4.69 -3.68 -2.31
N THR A 13 -5.02 -3.28 -1.08
CA THR A 13 -4.22 -2.33 -0.30
C THR A 13 -4.06 -2.83 1.12
N TRP A 14 -2.86 -2.70 1.67
CA TRP A 14 -2.58 -3.09 3.06
C TRP A 14 -1.43 -2.26 3.65
N PRO A 15 -1.27 -2.22 4.98
CA PRO A 15 -0.20 -1.46 5.62
C PRO A 15 1.19 -1.93 5.17
N ASN A 16 2.15 -1.01 5.09
CA ASN A 16 3.53 -1.35 4.79
C ASN A 16 4.25 -1.90 6.06
N PRO A 17 4.74 -3.15 6.05
CA PRO A 17 5.41 -3.79 7.18
C PRO A 17 6.62 -3.02 7.71
N ARG A 18 7.24 -2.14 6.93
CA ARG A 18 8.38 -1.33 7.38
C ARG A 18 8.04 -0.42 8.56
N TRP A 19 6.78 0.01 8.65
CA TRP A 19 6.30 0.82 9.78
C TRP A 19 5.99 -0.02 11.01
N PHE A 20 6.00 -1.35 10.91
CA PHE A 20 5.61 -2.22 12.00
C PHE A 20 6.48 -2.06 13.25
N LEU A 21 7.79 -1.84 13.08
CA LEU A 21 8.71 -1.57 14.19
C LEU A 21 8.34 -0.26 14.91
N ILE A 22 8.06 0.79 14.13
CA ILE A 22 7.67 2.10 14.68
C ILE A 22 6.32 1.98 15.39
N LEU A 23 5.36 1.28 14.79
CA LEU A 23 4.04 1.06 15.40
C LEU A 23 4.13 0.28 16.72
N ARG A 24 4.99 -0.73 16.79
CA ARG A 24 5.27 -1.47 18.04
C ARG A 24 5.96 -0.60 19.08
N ALA A 25 6.88 0.28 18.68
CA ALA A 25 7.51 1.22 19.59
C ALA A 25 6.47 2.20 20.17
N LEU A 26 5.54 2.70 19.34
CA LEU A 26 4.44 3.55 19.80
C LEU A 26 3.48 2.82 20.74
N GLU A 27 3.20 1.54 20.48
CA GLU A 27 2.42 0.69 21.37
C GLU A 27 3.14 0.48 22.72
N PHE A 28 4.44 0.20 22.70
CA PHE A 28 5.26 0.08 23.92
C PHE A 28 5.26 1.37 24.75
N LEU A 29 5.33 2.52 24.09
CA LEU A 29 5.24 3.84 24.71
C LEU A 29 3.81 4.24 25.12
N LYS A 30 2.81 3.37 24.90
CA LYS A 30 1.38 3.63 25.14
C LYS A 30 0.82 4.85 24.38
N LEU A 31 1.46 5.22 23.26
CA LEU A 31 1.01 6.28 22.37
C LEU A 31 0.00 5.79 21.32
N LYS A 32 -0.17 4.48 21.20
CA LYS A 32 -1.11 3.82 20.29
C LYS A 32 -1.80 2.66 21.00
N MET A 33 -3.04 2.37 20.61
CA MET A 33 -3.75 1.16 21.05
C MET A 33 -3.07 -0.12 20.52
N PRO A 34 -3.04 -1.20 21.32
CA PRO A 34 -2.50 -2.48 20.89
C PRO A 34 -3.36 -3.09 19.78
N GLU A 35 -2.73 -3.46 18.65
CA GLU A 35 -3.42 -4.00 17.46
C GLU A 35 -3.36 -5.55 17.36
N GLY A 36 -2.83 -6.22 18.38
CA GLY A 36 -2.74 -7.68 18.43
C GLY A 36 -1.69 -8.26 17.48
N ARG A 37 -1.86 -9.53 17.08
CA ARG A 37 -0.89 -10.21 16.21
C ARG A 37 -0.99 -9.69 14.78
N LEU A 38 0.08 -9.04 14.34
CA LEU A 38 0.21 -8.50 12.99
C LEU A 38 1.13 -9.40 12.15
N TYR A 39 0.67 -9.77 10.96
CA TYR A 39 1.41 -10.58 10.00
C TYR A 39 1.98 -9.67 8.91
N PRO A 40 3.32 -9.49 8.86
CA PRO A 40 3.93 -8.60 7.88
C PRO A 40 3.84 -9.20 6.48
N ASN A 41 2.92 -8.70 5.67
CA ASN A 41 2.77 -9.09 4.26
C ASN A 41 3.54 -8.10 3.37
N TYR A 42 4.66 -8.55 2.81
CA TYR A 42 5.44 -7.78 1.85
C TYR A 42 4.82 -7.88 0.44
N LEU A 43 5.00 -6.84 -0.36
CA LEU A 43 4.47 -6.76 -1.73
C LEU A 43 4.92 -7.94 -2.60
N GLU A 44 6.19 -8.33 -2.50
CA GLU A 44 6.81 -9.37 -3.32
C GLU A 44 6.11 -10.74 -3.16
N PRO A 45 5.97 -11.32 -1.95
CA PRO A 45 5.21 -12.57 -1.75
C PRO A 45 3.77 -12.51 -2.24
N VAL A 46 3.06 -11.39 -1.99
CA VAL A 46 1.65 -11.23 -2.39
C VAL A 46 1.54 -11.16 -3.92
N SER A 47 2.48 -10.48 -4.58
CA SER A 47 2.55 -10.39 -6.04
C SER A 47 2.77 -11.76 -6.69
N ALA A 48 3.68 -12.57 -6.13
CA ALA A 48 3.94 -13.93 -6.61
C ALA A 48 2.71 -14.85 -6.42
N ALA A 49 2.05 -14.77 -5.27
CA ALA A 49 0.83 -15.52 -5.01
C ALA A 49 -0.30 -15.14 -5.98
N ALA A 50 -0.45 -13.85 -6.30
CA ALA A 50 -1.45 -13.38 -7.25
C ALA A 50 -1.17 -13.91 -8.68
N GLN A 51 0.08 -13.86 -9.13
CA GLN A 51 0.49 -14.40 -10.43
C GLN A 51 0.24 -15.90 -10.53
N ASN A 52 0.60 -16.66 -9.49
CA ASN A 52 0.36 -18.11 -9.41
C ASN A 52 -1.14 -18.46 -9.40
N SER A 53 -1.98 -17.54 -8.94
CA SER A 53 -3.45 -17.68 -8.93
C SER A 53 -4.11 -17.28 -10.26
N GLY A 54 -3.33 -16.99 -11.30
CA GLY A 54 -3.85 -16.66 -12.63
C GLY A 54 -4.17 -15.18 -12.86
N PHE A 55 -3.78 -14.29 -11.95
CA PHE A 55 -3.89 -12.85 -12.17
C PHE A 55 -2.70 -12.30 -12.96
N SER A 56 -2.94 -11.20 -13.67
CA SER A 56 -1.89 -10.35 -14.23
C SER A 56 -1.75 -9.10 -13.37
N ILE A 57 -0.50 -8.68 -13.13
CA ILE A 57 -0.22 -7.47 -12.35
C ILE A 57 -0.21 -6.27 -13.30
N VAL A 58 -1.16 -5.37 -13.12
CA VAL A 58 -1.26 -4.12 -13.89
C VAL A 58 -0.33 -3.06 -13.30
N SER A 59 -0.31 -2.96 -11.98
CA SER A 59 0.53 -1.99 -11.25
C SER A 59 0.72 -2.47 -9.81
N GLN A 60 1.87 -2.14 -9.22
CA GLN A 60 2.13 -2.42 -7.81
C GLN A 60 3.05 -1.36 -7.23
N GLY A 61 2.98 -1.15 -5.93
CA GLY A 61 3.83 -0.13 -5.32
C GLY A 61 3.50 0.23 -3.89
N TYR A 62 4.00 1.40 -3.52
CA TYR A 62 3.82 2.01 -2.21
C TYR A 62 3.19 3.38 -2.38
N ARG A 63 2.34 3.78 -1.43
CA ARG A 63 1.74 5.10 -1.44
C ARG A 63 1.76 5.73 -0.07
N LEU A 64 2.06 7.03 -0.04
CA LEU A 64 1.86 7.85 1.13
C LEU A 64 0.39 8.28 1.15
N LEU A 65 -0.35 7.91 2.19
CA LEU A 65 -1.69 8.43 2.41
C LEU A 65 -1.59 9.74 3.19
N LEU A 66 -1.06 10.79 2.56
CA LEU A 66 -1.21 12.13 3.09
C LEU A 66 -2.47 12.76 2.51
N PRO A 67 -3.34 13.35 3.35
CA PRO A 67 -4.46 14.13 2.84
C PRO A 67 -3.90 15.29 2.00
N SER A 68 -4.34 15.39 0.75
CA SER A 68 -3.91 16.44 -0.20
C SER A 68 -4.16 17.86 0.34
N LYS A 69 -5.11 18.02 1.27
CA LYS A 69 -5.46 19.29 1.92
C LYS A 69 -4.61 19.66 3.14
N VAL A 70 -3.60 18.87 3.52
CA VAL A 70 -2.67 19.27 4.59
C VAL A 70 -1.77 20.39 4.05
N PHE A 71 -2.16 21.64 4.34
CA PHE A 71 -1.43 22.88 4.05
C PHE A 71 -1.02 23.12 2.58
N GLY A 72 -1.69 22.49 1.59
CA GLY A 72 -1.33 22.64 0.16
C GLY A 72 0.00 21.98 -0.22
N LEU A 73 0.70 21.35 0.73
CA LEU A 73 1.98 20.66 0.52
C LEU A 73 1.79 19.16 0.24
N GLY A 74 0.59 18.62 0.45
CA GLY A 74 0.30 17.19 0.24
C GLY A 74 0.65 16.70 -1.16
N ASP A 75 0.35 17.50 -2.19
CA ASP A 75 0.65 17.15 -3.59
C ASP A 75 2.16 17.21 -3.89
N LEU A 76 2.88 18.15 -3.27
CA LEU A 76 4.33 18.25 -3.40
C LEU A 76 5.01 17.05 -2.74
N ILE A 77 4.60 16.70 -1.52
CA ILE A 77 5.15 15.55 -0.79
C ILE A 77 4.84 14.24 -1.53
N ASN A 78 3.62 14.09 -2.06
CA ASN A 78 3.26 12.92 -2.88
C ASN A 78 4.11 12.81 -4.15
N ARG A 79 4.40 13.93 -4.83
CA ARG A 79 5.29 13.95 -6.01
C ARG A 79 6.74 13.65 -5.67
N LEU A 80 7.25 14.19 -4.58
CA LEU A 80 8.63 13.94 -4.11
C LEU A 80 8.79 12.49 -3.64
N HIS A 81 7.78 11.93 -2.95
CA HIS A 81 7.75 10.54 -2.52
C HIS A 81 7.87 9.56 -3.69
N GLN A 82 7.20 9.85 -4.82
CA GLN A 82 7.24 9.00 -6.02
C GLN A 82 8.59 8.98 -6.75
N LYS A 83 9.48 9.96 -6.52
CA LYS A 83 10.74 10.11 -7.28
C LYS A 83 12.00 9.74 -6.51
N GLY A 84 11.90 9.34 -5.24
CA GLY A 84 13.06 9.16 -4.37
C GLY A 84 13.12 7.85 -3.60
N PHE A 85 14.21 7.67 -2.85
CA PHE A 85 14.43 6.54 -1.92
C PHE A 85 13.27 6.33 -0.91
N LEU A 86 12.55 7.42 -0.60
CA LEU A 86 11.39 7.42 0.28
C LEU A 86 10.18 6.68 -0.30
N TYR A 87 10.15 6.37 -1.60
CA TYR A 87 9.05 5.65 -2.23
C TYR A 87 8.69 4.37 -1.49
N ARG A 88 9.71 3.56 -1.12
CA ARG A 88 9.50 2.29 -0.40
C ARG A 88 9.02 2.47 1.05
N TRP A 89 8.98 3.71 1.56
CA TRP A 89 8.48 4.09 2.89
C TRP A 89 7.04 4.61 2.85
N GLY A 90 6.29 4.41 1.76
CA GLY A 90 4.84 4.68 1.76
C GLY A 90 4.14 3.98 2.92
N LEU A 91 3.06 4.57 3.44
CA LEU A 91 2.29 4.01 4.56
C LEU A 91 1.55 2.74 4.15
N ILE A 92 1.11 2.67 2.89
CA ILE A 92 0.42 1.52 2.32
C ILE A 92 1.20 0.91 1.17
N GLN A 93 1.01 -0.38 1.00
CA GLN A 93 1.32 -1.13 -0.21
C GLN A 93 0.04 -1.27 -1.03
N TYR A 94 0.16 -1.26 -2.35
CA TYR A 94 -0.95 -1.51 -3.25
C TYR A 94 -0.56 -2.48 -4.37
N LEU A 95 -1.54 -3.26 -4.81
CA LEU A 95 -1.42 -4.18 -5.93
C LEU A 95 -2.70 -4.10 -6.76
N VAL A 96 -2.57 -3.77 -8.04
CA VAL A 96 -3.66 -3.70 -9.02
C VAL A 96 -3.55 -4.90 -9.94
N LEU A 97 -4.59 -5.71 -9.95
CA LEU A 97 -4.67 -6.98 -10.64
C LEU A 97 -5.75 -6.93 -11.71
N ASP A 98 -5.50 -7.63 -12.81
CA ASP A 98 -6.50 -7.93 -13.84
C ASP A 98 -6.57 -9.44 -14.03
N LYS A 99 -7.77 -9.95 -14.28
CA LYS A 99 -7.98 -11.37 -14.55
C LYS A 99 -7.46 -11.67 -15.95
N LYS A 100 -6.56 -12.65 -16.08
CA LYS A 100 -6.08 -13.10 -17.40
C LYS A 100 -7.25 -13.59 -18.25
#